data_AF-A0A1B6Z884-F1
#
_entry.id   AF-A0A1B6Z884-F1
#
_cell.length_a   1.000
_cell.length_b   1.000
_cell.length_c   1.000
_cell.angle_alpha   90.00
_cell.angle_beta   90.00
_cell.angle_gamma   90.00
#
_symmetry.space_group_name_H-M   'P 1'
#
loop_
_entity.id
_entity.type
_entity.pdbx_description
1 polymer ?
#
loop_
_entity_poly.entity_id
_entity_poly.type
_entity_poly.pdbx_seq_one_letter_code
_entity_poly.pdbx_strand_id
1 'polypeptide(L)'
;MISKLAPRSGTAFELKSGQTLTVIDPMGEQVADLLAYNLSDIGEVISSGRTLDYASKIYLTTGDPLYSNRSNVMLRIERDDVKRHDFLLTPCSKDTFRIIYGDEAPHQGCFGNLAQALEPWGVTDDQIPTAFNCFMNVPIDAETGTLSVQAPLSKAGDCIRFRAEMDLIIGLTACSALQSNNGSFKPIYYEIGK
;
A
#
# COMPACT_ATOMS: atom_id res chain seq x y z
N MET A 1 6.14 -6.24 18.40
CA MET A 1 5.59 -5.04 19.06
C MET A 1 4.72 -4.37 18.01
N ILE A 2 3.44 -4.15 18.33
CA ILE A 2 2.50 -3.53 17.40
C ILE A 2 2.66 -2.01 17.49
N SER A 3 2.88 -1.38 16.34
CA SER A 3 2.95 0.07 16.16
C SER A 3 1.64 0.58 15.59
N LYS A 4 1.22 1.78 16.01
CA LYS A 4 0.01 2.46 15.53
C LYS A 4 0.36 3.60 14.61
N LEU A 5 -0.21 3.59 13.41
CA LEU A 5 -0.21 4.71 12.48
C LEU A 5 -1.52 5.48 12.59
N ALA A 6 -1.44 6.79 12.82
CA ALA A 6 -2.62 7.63 12.97
C ALA A 6 -3.40 7.72 11.65
N PRO A 7 -4.73 7.94 11.67
CA PRO A 7 -5.49 8.16 10.45
C PRO A 7 -4.88 9.28 9.61
N ARG A 8 -4.88 9.13 8.28
CA ARG A 8 -4.35 10.12 7.33
C ARG A 8 -2.87 10.46 7.50
N SER A 9 -2.07 9.56 8.06
CA SER A 9 -0.62 9.76 8.25
C SER A 9 0.21 8.70 7.51
N GLY A 10 1.53 8.92 7.43
CA GLY A 10 2.49 8.00 6.84
C GLY A 10 3.69 7.76 7.76
N THR A 11 4.35 6.63 7.58
CA THR A 11 5.60 6.26 8.25
C THR A 11 6.50 5.52 7.27
N ALA A 12 7.80 5.50 7.55
CA ALA A 12 8.73 4.64 6.85
C ALA A 12 9.70 3.98 7.82
N PHE A 13 10.20 2.80 7.47
CA PHE A 13 11.08 2.00 8.30
C PHE A 13 11.81 0.94 7.48
N GLU A 14 12.91 0.42 8.03
CA GLU A 14 13.63 -0.70 7.42
C GLU A 14 12.93 -2.04 7.69
N LEU A 15 12.98 -2.93 6.70
CA LEU A 15 12.58 -4.34 6.83
C LEU A 15 13.66 -5.20 6.20
N LYS A 16 14.43 -5.92 7.03
CA LYS A 16 15.56 -6.74 6.59
C LYS A 16 15.09 -8.04 5.95
N SER A 17 15.92 -8.60 5.08
CA SER A 17 15.68 -9.89 4.46
C SER A 17 15.33 -10.97 5.49
N GLY A 18 14.28 -11.73 5.22
CA GLY A 18 13.73 -12.75 6.11
C GLY A 18 12.77 -12.23 7.17
N GLN A 19 12.78 -10.94 7.50
CA GLN A 19 11.81 -10.37 8.43
C GLN A 19 10.40 -10.33 7.82
N THR A 20 9.41 -10.26 8.70
CA THR A 20 8.01 -10.13 8.29
C THR A 20 7.43 -8.78 8.66
N LEU A 21 6.55 -8.26 7.81
CA LEU A 21 5.69 -7.12 8.08
C LEU A 21 4.25 -7.59 8.11
N THR A 22 3.56 -7.43 9.24
CA THR A 22 2.11 -7.62 9.31
C THR A 22 1.43 -6.26 9.34
N VAL A 23 0.58 -5.97 8.36
CA VAL A 23 -0.30 -4.80 8.32
C VAL A 23 -1.67 -5.24 8.81
N ILE A 24 -2.22 -4.54 9.79
CA ILE A 24 -3.44 -4.90 10.50
C ILE A 24 -4.42 -3.74 10.39
N ASP A 25 -5.66 -4.04 10.06
CA ASP A 25 -6.77 -3.10 10.11
C ASP A 25 -7.53 -3.28 11.45
N PRO A 26 -7.20 -2.52 12.50
CA PRO A 26 -7.74 -2.77 13.83
C PRO A 26 -9.24 -2.45 13.96
N MET A 27 -9.80 -1.68 13.02
CA MET A 27 -11.18 -1.19 13.09
C MET A 27 -12.02 -1.59 11.86
N GLY A 28 -11.43 -2.28 10.89
CA GLY A 28 -12.06 -2.67 9.64
C GLY A 28 -12.19 -1.50 8.68
N GLU A 29 -12.30 -1.80 7.40
CA GLU A 29 -12.54 -0.84 6.32
C GLU A 29 -11.58 0.36 6.24
N GLN A 30 -10.32 0.19 6.64
CA GLN A 30 -9.26 1.19 6.44
C GLN A 30 -8.21 0.65 5.47
N VAL A 31 -7.94 1.41 4.41
CA VAL A 31 -6.89 1.08 3.43
C VAL A 31 -5.53 1.54 3.94
N ALA A 32 -4.49 0.77 3.60
CA ALA A 32 -3.09 1.15 3.79
C ALA A 32 -2.34 1.08 2.46
N ASP A 33 -1.69 2.16 2.04
CA ASP A 33 -0.80 2.16 0.88
C ASP A 33 0.59 1.67 1.34
N LEU A 34 1.16 0.68 0.64
CA LEU A 34 2.48 0.13 0.91
C LEU A 34 3.43 0.35 -0.28
N LEU A 35 4.60 0.89 0.03
CA LEU A 35 5.76 0.95 -0.86
C LEU A 35 6.92 0.14 -0.30
N ALA A 36 7.74 -0.41 -1.20
CA ALA A 36 9.00 -1.06 -0.85
C ALA A 36 10.10 -0.60 -1.81
N TYR A 37 11.23 -0.18 -1.25
CA TYR A 37 12.45 0.18 -1.97
C TYR A 37 13.58 -0.73 -1.52
N ASN A 38 14.53 -1.04 -2.39
CA ASN A 38 15.76 -1.69 -1.98
C ASN A 38 16.57 -0.74 -1.08
N LEU A 39 16.96 -1.22 0.11
CA LEU A 39 17.68 -0.40 1.09
C LEU A 39 19.03 0.12 0.58
N SER A 40 19.67 -0.61 -0.33
CA SER A 40 20.99 -0.25 -0.88
C SER A 40 20.90 0.58 -2.17
N ASP A 41 19.72 0.67 -2.81
CA ASP A 41 19.50 1.39 -4.06
C ASP A 41 18.02 1.75 -4.22
N ILE A 42 17.66 2.99 -3.87
CA ILE A 42 16.28 3.49 -3.98
C ILE A 42 15.77 3.60 -5.44
N GLY A 43 16.64 3.40 -6.44
CA GLY A 43 16.22 3.26 -7.83
C GLY A 43 15.58 1.90 -8.13
N GLU A 44 15.71 0.93 -7.24
CA GLU A 44 14.97 -0.33 -7.26
C GLU A 44 13.78 -0.24 -6.30
N VAL A 45 12.57 -0.23 -6.87
CA VAL A 45 11.31 0.03 -6.15
C VAL A 45 10.23 -0.95 -6.59
N ILE A 46 9.27 -1.23 -5.72
CA ILE A 46 8.10 -2.06 -5.98
C ILE A 46 7.39 -1.63 -7.28
N SER A 47 6.96 -2.61 -8.08
CA SER A 47 6.37 -2.38 -9.39
C SER A 47 5.07 -3.17 -9.56
N SER A 48 3.97 -2.44 -9.74
CA SER A 48 2.68 -3.01 -10.11
C SER A 48 2.78 -3.78 -11.42
N GLY A 49 3.29 -3.14 -12.48
CA GLY A 49 3.39 -3.74 -13.82
C GLY A 49 4.12 -5.09 -13.84
N ARG A 50 5.31 -5.16 -13.22
CA ARG A 50 6.07 -6.43 -13.12
C ARG A 50 5.32 -7.47 -12.30
N THR A 51 4.71 -7.05 -11.20
CA THR A 51 3.97 -7.96 -10.32
C THR A 51 2.77 -8.58 -11.02
N LEU A 52 1.94 -7.75 -11.67
CA LEU A 52 0.74 -8.18 -12.35
C LEU A 52 1.03 -9.05 -13.57
N ASP A 53 2.07 -8.71 -14.34
CA ASP A 53 2.55 -9.49 -15.49
C ASP A 53 2.95 -10.91 -15.05
N TYR A 54 3.85 -11.02 -14.06
CA TYR A 54 4.38 -12.31 -13.62
C TYR A 54 3.40 -13.15 -12.80
N ALA A 55 2.49 -12.52 -12.05
CA ALA A 55 1.40 -13.22 -11.38
C ALA A 55 0.25 -13.60 -12.34
N SER A 56 0.19 -12.95 -13.51
CA SER A 56 -0.89 -13.08 -14.50
C SER A 56 -2.29 -12.90 -13.90
N LYS A 57 -2.41 -12.03 -12.89
CA LYS A 57 -3.67 -11.69 -12.20
C LYS A 57 -3.55 -10.37 -11.45
N ILE A 58 -4.69 -9.71 -11.24
CA ILE A 58 -4.80 -8.42 -10.53
C ILE A 58 -5.08 -8.55 -9.03
N TYR A 59 -5.62 -9.69 -8.60
CA TYR A 59 -5.92 -9.94 -7.20
C TYR A 59 -4.87 -10.86 -6.61
N LEU A 60 -3.95 -10.24 -5.88
CA LEU A 60 -2.82 -10.89 -5.23
C LEU A 60 -3.22 -11.29 -3.81
N THR A 61 -2.74 -12.45 -3.35
CA THR A 61 -3.03 -13.01 -2.03
C THR A 61 -1.89 -13.91 -1.58
N THR A 62 -2.11 -14.69 -0.51
CA THR A 62 -1.13 -15.63 0.06
C THR A 62 -0.46 -16.48 -1.01
N GLY A 63 0.87 -16.50 -1.00
CA GLY A 63 1.73 -17.20 -1.96
C GLY A 63 2.26 -16.30 -3.08
N ASP A 64 1.61 -15.18 -3.37
CA ASP A 64 2.04 -14.31 -4.47
C ASP A 64 3.27 -13.46 -4.11
N PRO A 65 4.25 -13.34 -5.03
CA PRO A 65 5.35 -12.39 -4.93
C PRO A 65 4.94 -10.97 -5.35
N LEU A 66 5.56 -9.97 -4.73
CA LEU A 66 5.57 -8.58 -5.18
C LEU A 66 6.97 -8.24 -5.70
N TYR A 67 7.05 -7.80 -6.95
CA TYR A 67 8.30 -7.58 -7.66
C TYR A 67 8.74 -6.12 -7.66
N SER A 68 10.04 -5.89 -7.76
CA SER A 68 10.63 -4.61 -8.08
C SER A 68 10.51 -4.30 -9.58
N ASN A 69 10.76 -3.04 -9.95
CA ASN A 69 10.93 -2.58 -11.33
C ASN A 69 12.08 -3.29 -12.08
N ARG A 70 12.98 -3.96 -11.35
CA ARG A 70 14.08 -4.78 -11.88
C ARG A 70 13.81 -6.29 -11.83
N SER A 71 12.56 -6.68 -11.59
CA SER A 71 12.11 -8.07 -11.60
C SER A 71 12.70 -8.96 -10.50
N ASN A 72 13.23 -8.37 -9.42
CA ASN A 72 13.56 -9.11 -8.20
C ASN A 72 12.31 -9.19 -7.31
N VAL A 73 12.13 -10.29 -6.59
CA VAL A 73 11.06 -10.37 -5.59
C VAL A 73 11.49 -9.54 -4.38
N MET A 74 10.65 -8.58 -3.97
CA MET A 74 10.89 -7.76 -2.79
C MET A 74 10.16 -8.33 -1.58
N LEU A 75 8.88 -8.69 -1.78
CA LEU A 75 7.99 -9.18 -0.73
C LEU A 75 7.26 -10.45 -1.23
N ARG A 76 6.92 -11.35 -0.31
CA ARG A 76 5.96 -12.43 -0.55
C ARG A 76 4.82 -12.35 0.45
N ILE A 77 3.59 -12.50 -0.02
CA ILE A 77 2.42 -12.53 0.88
C ILE A 77 2.37 -13.89 1.57
N GLU A 78 2.57 -13.93 2.89
CA GLU A 78 2.56 -15.17 3.68
C GLU A 78 1.21 -15.46 4.34
N ARG A 79 0.42 -14.42 4.58
CA ARG A 79 -0.94 -14.53 5.12
C ARG A 79 -1.78 -13.37 4.62
N ASP A 80 -3.03 -13.65 4.32
CA ASP A 80 -4.01 -12.65 3.91
C ASP A 80 -5.41 -13.12 4.31
N ASP A 81 -6.01 -12.39 5.25
CA ASP A 81 -7.35 -12.67 5.75
C ASP A 81 -8.46 -12.14 4.82
N VAL A 82 -8.14 -11.17 3.94
CA VAL A 82 -9.12 -10.36 3.19
C VAL A 82 -9.22 -10.76 1.72
N LYS A 83 -8.11 -11.17 1.08
CA LYS A 83 -8.05 -11.64 -0.32
C LYS A 83 -8.51 -10.62 -1.34
N ARG A 84 -8.49 -9.34 -0.96
CA ARG A 84 -8.91 -8.21 -1.78
C ARG A 84 -8.01 -7.01 -1.49
N HIS A 85 -7.13 -6.75 -2.45
CA HIS A 85 -6.17 -5.66 -2.45
C HIS A 85 -6.12 -5.08 -3.86
N ASP A 86 -5.64 -3.85 -3.97
CA ASP A 86 -5.45 -3.19 -5.24
C ASP A 86 -3.96 -2.92 -5.50
N PHE A 87 -3.56 -3.03 -6.77
CA PHE A 87 -2.24 -2.61 -7.21
C PHE A 87 -2.30 -1.85 -8.55
N LEU A 88 -3.45 -1.25 -8.85
CA LEU A 88 -3.70 -0.53 -10.09
C LEU A 88 -3.74 0.98 -9.85
N LEU A 89 -4.32 1.43 -8.74
CA LEU A 89 -4.52 2.83 -8.46
C LEU A 89 -3.33 3.43 -7.69
N THR A 90 -2.99 4.67 -8.05
CA THR A 90 -1.92 5.42 -7.40
C THR A 90 -2.32 5.90 -6.00
N PRO A 91 -1.36 6.19 -5.11
CA PRO A 91 -1.66 6.83 -3.83
C PRO A 91 -2.46 8.12 -4.04
N CYS A 92 -3.49 8.34 -3.22
CA CYS A 92 -4.25 9.59 -3.31
C CYS A 92 -3.35 10.81 -3.03
N SER A 93 -3.55 11.90 -3.75
CA SER A 93 -2.76 13.12 -3.68
C SER A 93 -3.64 14.37 -3.52
N LYS A 94 -3.00 15.54 -3.36
CA LYS A 94 -3.72 16.83 -3.43
C LYS A 94 -4.54 16.95 -4.72
N ASP A 95 -3.98 16.50 -5.83
CA ASP A 95 -4.67 16.50 -7.11
C ASP A 95 -5.80 15.49 -7.18
N THR A 96 -5.67 14.30 -6.57
CA THR A 96 -6.79 13.38 -6.42
C THR A 96 -7.97 14.07 -5.73
N PHE A 97 -7.73 14.75 -4.61
CA PHE A 97 -8.79 15.43 -3.87
C PHE A 97 -9.37 16.62 -4.63
N ARG A 98 -8.54 17.41 -5.30
CA ARG A 98 -9.01 18.52 -6.14
C ARG A 98 -9.85 18.04 -7.33
N ILE A 99 -9.39 17.01 -8.04
CA ILE A 99 -10.00 16.55 -9.31
C ILE A 99 -11.22 15.67 -9.06
N ILE A 100 -11.13 14.72 -8.14
CA ILE A 100 -12.17 13.69 -7.93
C ILE A 100 -13.18 14.12 -6.85
N TYR A 101 -12.71 14.76 -5.78
CA TYR A 101 -13.54 15.12 -4.62
C TYR A 101 -14.01 16.58 -4.65
N GLY A 102 -13.36 17.44 -5.45
CA GLY A 102 -13.68 18.86 -5.54
C GLY A 102 -13.19 19.67 -4.34
N ASP A 103 -12.21 19.17 -3.59
CA ASP A 103 -11.69 19.85 -2.40
C ASP A 103 -10.92 21.14 -2.78
N GLU A 104 -11.34 22.28 -2.22
CA GLU A 104 -10.69 23.59 -2.44
C GLU A 104 -9.38 23.74 -1.64
N ALA A 105 -9.27 23.05 -0.50
CA ALA A 105 -8.10 23.05 0.37
C ALA A 105 -7.66 21.60 0.66
N PRO A 106 -7.09 20.90 -0.33
CA PRO A 106 -6.88 19.47 -0.27
C PRO A 106 -5.78 19.07 0.73
N HIS A 107 -6.02 17.96 1.42
CA HIS A 107 -4.99 17.27 2.20
C HIS A 107 -3.86 16.77 1.30
N GLN A 108 -2.65 16.58 1.84
CA GLN A 108 -1.50 16.12 1.05
C GLN A 108 -1.65 14.70 0.46
N GLY A 109 -2.61 13.94 0.98
CA GLY A 109 -2.91 12.57 0.54
C GLY A 109 -1.85 11.57 0.96
N CYS A 110 -2.04 10.31 0.55
CA CYS A 110 -1.06 9.25 0.74
C CYS A 110 0.24 9.52 0.00
N PHE A 111 0.16 10.14 -1.19
CA PHE A 111 1.34 10.58 -1.93
C PHE A 111 2.23 11.49 -1.08
N GLY A 112 1.68 12.59 -0.54
CA GLY A 112 2.44 13.51 0.29
C GLY A 112 2.89 12.90 1.62
N ASN A 113 2.07 12.03 2.22
CA ASN A 113 2.45 11.29 3.43
C ASN A 113 3.64 10.35 3.18
N LEU A 114 3.67 9.66 2.04
CA LEU A 114 4.77 8.76 1.65
C LEU A 114 6.02 9.56 1.31
N ALA A 115 5.91 10.64 0.54
CA ALA A 115 7.03 11.51 0.21
C ALA A 115 7.69 12.07 1.47
N GLN A 116 6.90 12.62 2.40
CA GLN A 116 7.40 13.12 3.68
C GLN A 116 8.05 12.00 4.52
N ALA A 117 7.43 10.82 4.58
CA ALA A 117 7.95 9.73 5.38
C ALA A 117 9.25 9.16 4.81
N LEU A 118 9.42 9.14 3.48
CA LEU A 118 10.57 8.55 2.81
C LEU A 118 11.71 9.55 2.51
N GLU A 119 11.49 10.84 2.72
CA GLU A 119 12.49 11.91 2.57
C GLU A 119 13.84 11.58 3.28
N PRO A 120 13.88 11.03 4.52
CA PRO A 120 15.14 10.70 5.18
C PRO A 120 16.00 9.66 4.45
N TRP A 121 15.41 8.89 3.53
CA TRP A 121 16.09 7.91 2.68
C TRP A 121 16.43 8.47 1.29
N GLY A 122 16.16 9.75 1.03
CA GLY A 122 16.44 10.42 -0.24
C GLY A 122 15.43 10.14 -1.34
N VAL A 123 14.25 9.60 -1.01
CA VAL A 123 13.15 9.42 -1.97
C VAL A 123 12.46 10.75 -2.21
N THR A 124 12.37 11.14 -3.48
CA THR A 124 11.67 12.35 -3.93
C THR A 124 10.24 12.05 -4.37
N ASP A 125 9.39 13.09 -4.47
CA ASP A 125 8.00 12.99 -4.93
C ASP A 125 7.86 12.22 -6.26
N ASP A 126 8.71 12.49 -7.25
CA ASP A 126 8.69 11.83 -8.57
C ASP A 126 9.06 10.34 -8.52
N GLN A 127 9.60 9.88 -7.39
CA GLN A 127 9.97 8.48 -7.18
C GLN A 127 8.87 7.67 -6.48
N ILE A 128 7.75 8.30 -6.07
CA ILE A 128 6.59 7.60 -5.49
C ILE A 128 5.81 6.89 -6.61
N PRO A 129 5.81 5.55 -6.68
CA PRO A 129 5.11 4.81 -7.73
C PRO A 129 3.66 4.50 -7.32
N THR A 130 2.97 3.69 -8.13
CA THR A 130 1.77 2.97 -7.69
C THR A 130 2.08 2.15 -6.44
N ALA A 131 1.28 2.30 -5.39
CA ALA A 131 1.42 1.53 -4.16
C ALA A 131 0.64 0.23 -4.20
N PHE A 132 1.09 -0.76 -3.42
CA PHE A 132 0.26 -1.91 -3.10
C PHE A 132 -0.75 -1.47 -2.03
N ASN A 133 -2.02 -1.38 -2.40
CA ASN A 133 -3.10 -0.86 -1.58
C ASN A 133 -3.73 -2.00 -0.76
N CYS A 134 -3.18 -2.23 0.43
CA CYS A 134 -3.70 -3.21 1.39
C CYS A 134 -5.18 -2.91 1.69
N PHE A 135 -5.99 -3.96 1.66
CA PHE A 135 -7.44 -3.99 1.91
C PHE A 135 -8.33 -3.23 0.90
N MET A 136 -7.76 -2.48 -0.04
CA MET A 136 -8.54 -1.68 -0.99
C MET A 136 -9.33 -2.58 -1.94
N ASN A 137 -10.61 -2.25 -2.15
CA ASN A 137 -11.53 -3.01 -2.98
C ASN A 137 -11.84 -2.25 -4.28
N VAL A 138 -11.15 -2.63 -5.35
CA VAL A 138 -11.30 -2.04 -6.69
C VAL A 138 -11.75 -3.10 -7.69
N PRO A 139 -13.06 -3.44 -7.76
CA PRO A 139 -13.56 -4.32 -8.81
C PRO A 139 -13.47 -3.67 -10.19
N ILE A 140 -13.21 -4.52 -11.19
CA ILE A 140 -13.16 -4.18 -12.60
C ILE A 140 -14.36 -4.81 -13.30
N ASP A 141 -15.09 -4.01 -14.05
CA ASP A 141 -16.09 -4.52 -14.97
C ASP A 141 -15.42 -5.25 -16.15
N ALA A 142 -15.77 -6.52 -16.37
CA ALA A 142 -15.07 -7.39 -17.32
C ALA A 142 -15.34 -7.03 -18.79
N GLU A 143 -16.45 -6.35 -19.08
CA GLU A 143 -16.83 -5.96 -20.44
C GLU A 143 -16.23 -4.61 -20.83
N THR A 144 -16.33 -3.62 -19.93
CA THR A 144 -15.94 -2.23 -20.20
C THR A 144 -14.54 -1.87 -19.69
N GLY A 145 -13.98 -2.66 -18.77
CA GLY A 145 -12.73 -2.34 -18.07
C GLY A 145 -12.87 -1.24 -17.02
N THR A 146 -14.10 -0.84 -16.66
CA THR A 146 -14.34 0.23 -15.70
C THR A 146 -13.89 -0.17 -14.30
N LEU A 147 -13.09 0.68 -13.65
CA LEU A 147 -12.71 0.55 -12.25
C LEU A 147 -13.74 1.25 -11.36
N SER A 148 -14.12 0.63 -10.24
CA SER A 148 -14.90 1.31 -9.20
C SER A 148 -14.27 1.12 -7.84
N VAL A 149 -14.25 2.15 -7.01
CA VAL A 149 -13.79 2.08 -5.62
C VAL A 149 -15.00 1.75 -4.75
N GLN A 150 -14.98 0.56 -4.16
CA GLN A 150 -16.03 0.04 -3.28
C GLN A 150 -15.53 -0.02 -1.83
N ALA A 151 -16.45 -0.21 -0.88
CA ALA A 151 -16.08 -0.43 0.51
C ALA A 151 -15.07 -1.59 0.63
N PRO A 152 -14.00 -1.45 1.43
CA PRO A 152 -13.09 -2.55 1.72
C PRO A 152 -13.82 -3.74 2.31
N LEU A 153 -13.25 -4.94 2.15
CA LEU A 153 -13.82 -6.16 2.71
C LEU A 153 -13.22 -6.52 4.09
N SER A 154 -12.23 -5.74 4.55
CA SER A 154 -11.55 -5.97 5.84
C SER A 154 -12.49 -5.75 7.01
N LYS A 155 -12.42 -6.67 7.97
CA LYS A 155 -13.05 -6.57 9.29
C LYS A 155 -12.02 -6.15 10.33
N ALA A 156 -12.52 -5.69 11.48
CA ALA A 156 -11.66 -5.33 12.60
C ALA A 156 -10.78 -6.52 13.01
N GLY A 157 -9.45 -6.31 12.97
CA GLY A 157 -8.44 -7.30 13.30
C GLY A 157 -7.92 -8.11 12.10
N ASP A 158 -8.51 -7.98 10.91
CA ASP A 158 -7.98 -8.63 9.71
C ASP A 158 -6.60 -8.08 9.37
N CYS A 159 -5.75 -8.95 8.82
CA CYS A 159 -4.39 -8.59 8.47
C CYS A 159 -3.92 -9.20 7.15
N ILE A 160 -2.87 -8.58 6.61
CA ILE A 160 -2.00 -9.15 5.58
C ILE A 160 -0.56 -9.14 6.10
N ARG A 161 0.16 -10.23 5.85
CA ARG A 161 1.57 -10.40 6.23
C ARG A 161 2.43 -10.62 5.02
N PHE A 162 3.56 -9.95 5.01
CA PHE A 162 4.60 -10.07 3.99
C PHE A 162 5.89 -10.57 4.61
N ARG A 163 6.65 -11.39 3.91
CA ARG A 163 8.07 -11.65 4.18
C ARG A 163 8.93 -10.86 3.20
N ALA A 164 9.99 -10.23 3.71
CA ALA A 164 10.99 -9.58 2.89
C ALA A 164 11.96 -10.61 2.29
N GLU A 165 12.16 -10.53 0.98
CA GLU A 165 13.10 -11.37 0.23
C GLU A 165 14.46 -10.67 0.02
N MET A 166 14.58 -9.42 0.49
CA MET A 166 15.79 -8.61 0.48
C MET A 166 15.70 -7.53 1.56
N ASP A 167 16.75 -6.74 1.76
CA ASP A 167 16.71 -5.59 2.66
C ASP A 167 15.94 -4.43 2.02
N LEU A 168 14.92 -3.94 2.71
CA LEU A 168 13.97 -2.96 2.18
C LEU A 168 13.84 -1.72 3.06
N ILE A 169 13.43 -0.63 2.43
CA ILE A 169 12.78 0.52 3.06
C ILE A 169 11.30 0.41 2.73
N ILE A 170 10.46 0.36 3.75
CA ILE A 170 9.00 0.32 3.61
C ILE A 170 8.44 1.70 3.85
N GLY A 171 7.57 2.17 2.95
CA GLY A 171 6.66 3.28 3.19
C GLY A 171 5.26 2.74 3.44
N LEU A 172 4.57 3.23 4.47
CA LEU A 172 3.23 2.77 4.84
C LEU A 172 2.34 3.95 5.25
N THR A 173 1.08 3.96 4.79
CA THR A 173 0.09 4.98 5.17
C THR A 173 -1.14 4.39 5.86
N ALA A 174 -1.86 5.23 6.61
CA ALA A 174 -3.29 5.06 6.82
C ALA A 174 -4.00 5.99 5.83
N CYS A 175 -4.70 5.41 4.84
CA CYS A 175 -5.16 6.12 3.66
C CYS A 175 -5.98 7.38 3.96
N SER A 176 -5.78 8.44 3.18
CA SER A 176 -6.46 9.74 3.34
C SER A 176 -7.71 9.92 2.48
N ALA A 177 -8.10 8.92 1.68
CA ALA A 177 -9.24 9.00 0.76
C ALA A 177 -10.53 8.46 1.38
N LEU A 178 -11.55 9.33 1.47
CA LEU A 178 -12.79 9.00 2.16
C LEU A 178 -13.56 7.85 1.50
N GLN A 179 -13.61 7.84 0.15
CA GLN A 179 -14.31 6.81 -0.61
C GLN A 179 -13.64 5.43 -0.44
N SER A 180 -12.31 5.39 -0.43
CA SER A 180 -11.55 4.14 -0.24
C SER A 180 -11.72 3.54 1.15
N ASN A 181 -12.05 4.35 2.17
CA ASN A 181 -12.15 3.92 3.57
C ASN A 181 -13.62 3.87 4.07
N ASN A 182 -14.56 3.65 3.16
CA ASN A 182 -15.99 3.57 3.45
C ASN A 182 -16.51 4.74 4.31
N GLY A 183 -16.12 5.98 3.98
CA GLY A 183 -16.69 7.17 4.63
C GLY A 183 -16.04 7.58 5.95
N SER A 184 -14.97 6.93 6.42
CA SER A 184 -14.33 7.30 7.69
C SER A 184 -12.82 7.04 7.70
N PHE A 185 -12.08 7.79 8.52
CA PHE A 185 -10.63 7.61 8.68
C PHE A 185 -10.32 6.92 10.00
N LYS A 186 -9.58 5.82 9.94
CA LYS A 186 -9.25 4.95 11.07
C LYS A 186 -7.73 4.71 11.08
N PRO A 187 -7.14 4.28 12.20
CA PRO A 187 -5.71 3.96 12.24
C PRO A 187 -5.41 2.65 11.51
N ILE A 188 -4.15 2.50 11.09
CA ILE A 188 -3.56 1.22 10.67
C ILE A 188 -2.56 0.79 11.71
N TYR A 189 -2.52 -0.49 12.04
CA TYR A 189 -1.48 -1.06 12.89
C TYR A 189 -0.47 -1.84 12.04
N TYR A 190 0.78 -1.87 12.46
CA TYR A 190 1.79 -2.71 11.83
C TYR A 190 2.71 -3.35 12.85
N GLU A 191 3.24 -4.53 12.52
CA GLU A 191 4.21 -5.24 13.34
C GLU A 191 5.33 -5.80 12.46
N ILE A 192 6.57 -5.66 12.94
CA ILE A 192 7.75 -6.28 12.34
C ILE A 192 8.11 -7.54 13.15
N GLY A 193 8.13 -8.68 12.48
CA GLY A 193 8.53 -9.98 13.01
C GLY A 193 9.91 -10.41 12.53
N LYS A 194 10.49 -11.41 13.21
CA LYS A 194 11.72 -12.09 12.79
C LYS A 194 11.40 -13.31 11.94
#